data_AF-A0A191VZG9-F1
#
_entry.id   AF-A0A191VZG9-F1
#
_cell.length_a   1.000
_cell.length_b   1.000
_cell.length_c   1.000
_cell.angle_alpha   90.00
_cell.angle_beta   90.00
_cell.angle_gamma   90.00
#
_symmetry.space_group_name_H-M   'P 1'
#
loop_
_entity.id
_entity.type
_entity.pdbx_description
1 polymer ?
#
loop_
_entity_poly.entity_id
_entity_poly.type
_entity_poly.pdbx_seq_one_letter_code
_entity_poly.pdbx_strand_id
1 'polypeptide(L)'
;DIIRGKDLYLGDNGKDRLEQKLKDIFKKIHEGLKNGKKSAKAKKHYEDATGNYYQLREDWWNANRKMVWYAITCGAGQIDKYFRNACSNNTTETDKKCRCAIGTVPTYFDYVPQYLRW
;
A
#
# COMPACT_ATOMS: atom_id res chain seq x y z
N ASP A 1 5.83 -2.91 -0.79
CA ASP A 1 5.96 -4.27 -1.37
C ASP A 1 5.57 -5.39 -0.43
N ILE A 2 6.00 -5.36 0.83
CA ILE A 2 5.64 -6.39 1.83
C ILE A 2 4.12 -6.67 1.86
N ILE A 3 3.29 -5.63 2.04
CA ILE A 3 1.83 -5.78 2.08
C ILE A 3 1.25 -6.44 0.82
N ARG A 4 1.91 -6.26 -0.32
CA ARG A 4 1.47 -6.74 -1.64
C ARG A 4 2.11 -8.07 -2.04
N GLY A 5 2.96 -8.66 -1.19
CA GLY A 5 3.69 -9.89 -1.52
C GLY A 5 4.74 -9.71 -2.62
N LYS A 6 5.20 -8.48 -2.88
CA LYS A 6 6.21 -8.15 -3.92
C LYS A 6 7.62 -7.93 -3.36
N ASP A 7 7.80 -8.16 -2.07
CA ASP A 7 9.07 -7.89 -1.40
C ASP A 7 10.10 -9.01 -1.66
N LEU A 8 11.27 -8.62 -2.14
CA LEU A 8 12.38 -9.46 -2.59
C LEU A 8 13.39 -9.75 -1.47
N TYR A 9 13.24 -9.20 -0.27
CA TYR A 9 14.19 -9.46 0.82
C TYR A 9 14.19 -10.96 1.17
N LEU A 10 15.32 -11.65 1.06
CA LEU A 10 15.41 -13.11 1.30
C LEU A 10 16.02 -13.47 2.67
N GLY A 11 16.26 -12.49 3.54
CA GLY A 11 16.89 -12.73 4.84
C GLY A 11 15.97 -13.47 5.82
N ASP A 12 16.57 -14.31 6.66
CA ASP A 12 15.92 -15.30 7.54
C ASP A 12 15.33 -14.72 8.85
N ASN A 13 14.76 -13.52 8.78
CA ASN A 13 14.32 -12.77 9.98
C ASN A 13 12.78 -12.76 10.15
N GLY A 14 12.14 -13.91 9.95
CA GLY A 14 10.69 -14.04 10.18
C GLY A 14 9.81 -13.45 9.07
N LYS A 15 10.36 -13.22 7.87
CA LYS A 15 9.60 -12.81 6.68
C LYS A 15 8.47 -13.79 6.38
N ASP A 16 8.75 -15.10 6.41
CA ASP A 16 7.74 -16.12 6.12
C ASP A 16 6.60 -16.09 7.12
N ARG A 17 6.90 -15.83 8.40
CA ARG A 17 5.88 -15.67 9.45
C ARG A 17 5.03 -14.42 9.21
N LEU A 18 5.63 -13.32 8.79
CA LEU A 18 4.91 -12.10 8.45
C LEU A 18 4.02 -12.32 7.22
N GLU A 19 4.56 -12.94 6.17
CA GLU A 19 3.84 -13.20 4.93
C GLU A 19 2.68 -14.17 5.16
N GLN A 20 2.87 -15.21 5.97
CA GLN A 20 1.79 -16.12 6.36
C GLN A 20 0.67 -15.38 7.11
N LYS A 21 1.01 -14.50 8.07
CA LYS A 21 0.01 -13.66 8.76
C LYS A 21 -0.73 -12.75 7.81
N LEU A 22 -0.05 -12.18 6.80
CA LEU A 22 -0.70 -11.34 5.81
C LEU A 22 -1.66 -12.17 4.95
N LYS A 23 -1.28 -13.37 4.49
CA LYS A 23 -2.20 -14.27 3.79
C LYS A 23 -3.44 -14.59 4.61
N ASP A 24 -3.27 -14.89 5.91
CA ASP A 24 -4.40 -15.16 6.82
C ASP A 24 -5.33 -13.94 6.98
N ILE A 25 -4.77 -12.73 7.07
CA ILE A 25 -5.54 -11.48 7.14
C ILE A 25 -6.32 -11.27 5.84
N PHE A 26 -5.68 -11.40 4.68
CA PHE A 26 -6.33 -11.17 3.39
C PHE A 26 -7.36 -12.25 3.05
N LYS A 27 -7.17 -13.49 3.51
CA LYS A 27 -8.20 -14.53 3.50
C LYS A 27 -9.44 -14.09 4.26
N LYS A 28 -9.29 -13.60 5.50
CA LYS A 28 -10.43 -13.09 6.30
C LYS A 28 -11.11 -11.90 5.65
N ILE A 29 -10.34 -10.98 5.06
CA ILE A 29 -10.90 -9.84 4.30
C ILE A 29 -11.74 -10.37 3.12
N HIS A 30 -11.21 -11.30 2.32
CA HIS A 30 -11.92 -11.92 1.19
C HIS A 30 -13.20 -12.64 1.62
N GLU A 31 -13.14 -13.41 2.72
CA GLU A 31 -14.30 -14.09 3.30
C GLU A 31 -15.36 -13.11 3.80
N GLY A 32 -14.95 -11.95 4.30
CA GLY A 32 -15.81 -10.85 4.73
C GLY A 32 -16.53 -10.12 3.58
N LEU A 33 -16.06 -10.24 2.33
CA LEU A 33 -16.71 -9.70 1.13
C LEU A 33 -18.03 -10.45 0.77
N LYS A 34 -18.75 -11.06 1.71
CA LYS A 34 -19.96 -11.84 1.42
C LYS A 34 -21.28 -11.09 1.66
N ASN A 35 -21.25 -9.92 2.31
CA ASN A 35 -22.48 -9.23 2.71
C ASN A 35 -23.05 -8.37 1.56
N GLY A 36 -23.96 -8.93 0.75
CA GLY A 36 -24.75 -8.21 -0.27
C GLY A 36 -24.42 -8.52 -1.75
N LYS A 37 -25.34 -8.19 -2.68
CA LYS A 37 -25.23 -8.49 -4.14
C LYS A 37 -23.93 -7.94 -4.78
N LYS A 38 -23.49 -6.74 -4.39
CA LYS A 38 -22.23 -6.16 -4.88
C LYS A 38 -21.00 -6.92 -4.34
N SER A 39 -21.08 -7.46 -3.13
CA SER A 39 -20.00 -8.20 -2.48
C SER A 39 -19.78 -9.59 -3.11
N ALA A 40 -20.84 -10.26 -3.56
CA ALA A 40 -20.71 -11.53 -4.27
C ALA A 40 -19.86 -11.43 -5.55
N LYS A 41 -20.02 -10.34 -6.32
CA LYS A 41 -19.20 -10.06 -7.51
C LYS A 41 -17.75 -9.75 -7.13
N ALA A 42 -17.52 -8.94 -6.09
CA ALA A 42 -16.18 -8.62 -5.59
C ALA A 42 -15.45 -9.88 -5.09
N LYS A 43 -16.15 -10.74 -4.34
CA LYS A 43 -15.58 -11.99 -3.84
C LYS A 43 -15.14 -12.92 -4.98
N LYS A 44 -15.96 -13.06 -6.02
CA LYS A 44 -15.59 -13.82 -7.23
C LYS A 44 -14.42 -13.18 -7.98
N HIS A 45 -14.39 -11.85 -8.05
CA HIS A 45 -13.31 -11.12 -8.71
C HIS A 45 -11.95 -11.36 -8.04
N TYR A 46 -11.92 -11.41 -6.71
CA TYR A 46 -10.71 -11.63 -5.93
C TYR A 46 -10.49 -13.10 -5.53
N GLU A 47 -11.19 -14.03 -6.15
CA GLU A 47 -11.01 -15.46 -5.90
C GLU A 47 -9.64 -15.90 -6.41
N ASP A 48 -8.82 -16.45 -5.52
CA ASP A 48 -7.44 -16.85 -5.79
C ASP A 48 -7.17 -18.24 -5.22
N ALA A 49 -6.98 -19.22 -6.09
CA ALA A 49 -6.70 -20.60 -5.72
C ALA A 49 -5.34 -20.75 -5.00
N THR A 50 -4.41 -19.81 -5.21
CA THR A 50 -3.09 -19.83 -4.56
C THR A 50 -3.13 -19.28 -3.12
N GLY A 51 -4.25 -18.66 -2.71
CA GLY A 51 -4.41 -18.07 -1.39
C GLY A 51 -3.49 -16.87 -1.11
N ASN A 52 -2.87 -16.29 -2.13
CA ASN A 52 -1.97 -15.14 -1.98
C ASN A 52 -2.72 -13.80 -2.07
N TYR A 53 -3.88 -13.79 -2.72
CA TYR A 53 -4.78 -12.65 -2.89
C TYR A 53 -4.11 -11.42 -3.51
N TYR A 54 -3.18 -11.61 -4.47
CA TYR A 54 -2.37 -10.51 -5.01
C TYR A 54 -3.19 -9.34 -5.53
N GLN A 55 -4.26 -9.59 -6.29
CA GLN A 55 -5.15 -8.53 -6.80
C GLN A 55 -5.82 -7.75 -5.65
N LEU A 56 -6.34 -8.45 -4.65
CA LEU A 56 -6.95 -7.81 -3.47
C LEU A 56 -5.92 -7.01 -2.67
N ARG A 57 -4.68 -7.50 -2.56
CA ARG A 57 -3.59 -6.82 -1.83
C ARG A 57 -3.14 -5.54 -2.55
N GLU A 58 -3.07 -5.57 -3.88
CA GLU A 58 -2.78 -4.38 -4.71
C GLU A 58 -3.88 -3.32 -4.57
N ASP A 59 -5.14 -3.72 -4.71
CA ASP A 59 -6.28 -2.80 -4.61
C ASP A 59 -6.42 -2.23 -3.20
N TRP A 60 -6.20 -3.07 -2.18
CA TRP A 60 -6.16 -2.62 -0.79
C TRP A 60 -5.06 -1.58 -0.59
N TRP A 61 -3.86 -1.81 -1.13
CA TRP A 61 -2.77 -0.82 -1.04
C TRP A 61 -3.16 0.48 -1.74
N ASN A 62 -3.68 0.41 -2.97
CA ASN A 62 -4.12 1.58 -3.72
C ASN A 62 -5.18 2.41 -2.96
N ALA A 63 -6.14 1.74 -2.31
CA ALA A 63 -7.18 2.40 -1.53
C ALA A 63 -6.65 3.04 -0.24
N ASN A 64 -5.63 2.45 0.40
CA ASN A 64 -5.19 2.83 1.74
C ASN A 64 -3.86 3.61 1.78
N ARG A 65 -3.08 3.65 0.69
CA ARG A 65 -1.74 4.28 0.65
C ARG A 65 -1.71 5.73 1.12
N LYS A 66 -2.78 6.50 0.91
CA LYS A 66 -2.90 7.88 1.43
C LYS A 66 -2.86 7.93 2.95
N MET A 67 -3.60 7.04 3.62
CA MET A 67 -3.64 6.96 5.07
C MET A 67 -2.32 6.41 5.64
N VAL A 68 -1.72 5.45 4.94
CA VAL A 68 -0.39 4.92 5.30
C VAL A 68 0.66 6.03 5.22
N TRP A 69 0.68 6.81 4.14
CA TRP A 69 1.59 7.96 3.99
C TRP A 69 1.38 8.99 5.10
N TYR A 70 0.12 9.30 5.42
CA TYR A 70 -0.22 10.18 6.53
C TYR A 70 0.40 9.65 7.83
N ALA A 71 0.18 8.38 8.17
CA ALA A 71 0.73 7.79 9.39
C ALA A 71 2.27 7.85 9.44
N ILE A 72 2.95 7.47 8.35
CA ILE A 72 4.42 7.48 8.26
C ILE A 72 4.99 8.89 8.48
N THR A 73 4.31 9.91 7.96
CA THR A 73 4.76 11.31 8.03
C THR A 73 4.28 12.04 9.29
N CYS A 74 3.57 11.38 10.21
CA CYS A 74 3.06 12.05 11.43
C CYS A 74 4.17 12.69 12.27
N GLY A 75 5.34 12.05 12.34
CA GLY A 75 6.52 12.50 13.08
C GLY A 75 7.47 13.41 12.29
N ALA A 76 7.21 13.69 11.02
CA ALA A 76 8.05 14.59 10.24
C ALA A 76 7.95 16.04 10.75
N GLY A 77 9.02 16.80 10.57
CA GLY A 77 9.12 18.21 10.94
C GLY A 77 8.17 19.10 10.14
N GLN A 78 7.83 20.26 10.69
CA GLN A 78 6.95 21.22 10.02
C GLN A 78 7.61 21.87 8.78
N ILE A 79 8.93 21.84 8.69
CA ILE A 79 9.68 22.34 7.54
C ILE A 79 10.14 21.21 6.61
N ASP A 80 9.88 19.95 6.97
CA ASP A 80 10.30 18.80 6.18
C ASP A 80 9.46 18.71 4.91
N LYS A 81 10.16 18.55 3.79
CA LYS A 81 9.59 18.46 2.46
C LYS A 81 10.06 17.21 1.76
N TYR A 82 9.24 16.70 0.86
CA TYR A 82 9.69 15.74 -0.12
C TYR A 82 10.67 16.43 -1.08
N PHE A 83 11.76 15.74 -1.45
CA PHE A 83 12.94 16.33 -2.10
C PHE A 83 12.70 16.96 -3.49
N ARG A 84 11.51 16.81 -4.07
CA ARG A 84 11.14 17.37 -5.38
C ARG A 84 9.72 17.93 -5.36
N ASN A 85 9.43 18.82 -6.31
CA ASN A 85 8.06 19.22 -6.60
C ASN A 85 7.24 18.00 -7.02
N ALA A 86 6.22 17.72 -6.24
CA ALA A 86 5.42 16.50 -6.34
C ALA A 86 3.92 16.74 -6.18
N CYS A 87 3.54 17.93 -5.71
CA CYS A 87 2.17 18.33 -5.53
C CYS A 87 1.69 19.13 -6.74
N SER A 88 0.37 19.11 -6.98
CA SER A 88 -0.27 19.85 -8.09
C SER A 88 0.41 19.59 -9.44
N ASN A 89 0.46 18.32 -9.88
CA ASN A 89 1.13 17.91 -11.13
C ASN A 89 2.62 18.33 -11.18
N ASN A 90 3.34 18.11 -10.08
CA ASN A 90 4.77 18.44 -9.94
C ASN A 90 5.10 19.93 -10.08
N THR A 91 4.13 20.82 -9.90
CA THR A 91 4.37 22.28 -9.93
C THR A 91 4.71 22.85 -8.56
N THR A 92 4.35 22.15 -7.48
CA THR A 92 4.51 22.63 -6.11
C THR A 92 5.22 21.61 -5.23
N GLU A 93 5.96 22.13 -4.25
CA GLU A 93 6.54 21.35 -3.17
C GLU A 93 5.46 20.78 -2.25
N THR A 94 5.82 19.77 -1.46
CA THR A 94 5.01 19.42 -0.29
C THR A 94 5.07 20.55 0.74
N ASP A 95 3.94 20.78 1.41
CA ASP A 95 3.91 21.56 2.63
C ASP A 95 4.13 20.63 3.84
N LYS A 96 4.43 21.22 5.00
CA LYS A 96 4.55 20.62 6.35
C LYS A 96 4.43 19.10 6.42
N LYS A 97 5.46 18.46 6.98
CA LYS A 97 5.49 17.01 7.20
C LYS A 97 5.47 16.21 5.90
N CYS A 98 6.13 16.68 4.85
CA CYS A 98 6.23 15.96 3.57
C CYS A 98 4.85 15.59 2.94
N ARG A 99 3.85 16.49 3.03
CA ARG A 99 2.49 16.24 2.54
C ARG A 99 2.04 17.27 1.51
N CYS A 100 1.22 16.85 0.56
CA CYS A 100 0.48 17.82 -0.25
C CYS A 100 -0.73 18.35 0.54
N ALA A 101 -1.15 19.59 0.27
CA ALA A 101 -2.30 20.22 0.94
C ALA A 101 -3.59 19.38 0.87
N ILE A 102 -3.81 18.70 -0.26
CA ILE A 102 -4.97 17.83 -0.50
C ILE A 102 -4.79 16.38 0.03
N GLY A 103 -3.74 16.12 0.82
CA GLY A 103 -3.48 14.79 1.41
C GLY A 103 -3.08 13.72 0.39
N THR A 104 -2.69 14.11 -0.83
CA THR A 104 -2.14 13.17 -1.82
C THR A 104 -0.73 12.73 -1.43
N VAL A 105 -0.40 11.48 -1.76
CA VAL A 105 0.94 10.94 -1.59
C VAL A 105 1.86 11.60 -2.64
N PRO A 106 2.94 12.28 -2.24
CA PRO A 106 3.84 13.01 -3.15
C PRO A 106 4.80 12.08 -3.92
N THR A 107 4.62 10.77 -3.83
CA THR A 107 5.52 9.81 -4.45
C THR A 107 4.75 8.68 -5.12
N TYR A 108 5.37 8.12 -6.15
CA TYR A 108 4.94 6.90 -6.83
C TYR A 108 6.01 5.81 -6.72
N PHE A 109 6.94 5.95 -5.76
CA PHE A 109 8.02 5.00 -5.57
C PHE A 109 7.49 3.60 -5.23
N ASP A 110 6.32 3.51 -4.61
CA ASP A 110 5.58 2.26 -4.41
C ASP A 110 5.00 1.64 -5.70
N TYR A 111 5.09 2.28 -6.86
CA TYR A 111 4.76 1.68 -8.16
C TYR A 111 5.99 1.40 -9.03
N VAL A 112 7.19 1.72 -8.54
CA VAL A 112 8.47 1.37 -9.20
C VAL A 112 8.87 -0.03 -8.73
N PRO A 113 9.33 -0.95 -9.59
CA PRO A 113 9.84 -2.26 -9.17
C PRO A 113 10.93 -2.16 -8.10
N GLN A 114 10.91 -3.01 -7.06
CA GLN A 114 11.83 -2.93 -5.91
C GLN A 114 13.30 -2.92 -6.30
N TYR A 115 13.68 -3.73 -7.29
CA TYR A 115 15.05 -3.81 -7.80
C TYR A 115 15.59 -2.46 -8.28
N LEU A 116 14.75 -1.59 -8.85
CA LEU A 116 15.16 -0.26 -9.32
C LEU A 116 15.19 0.79 -8.20
N ARG A 117 14.78 0.43 -6.98
CA ARG A 117 14.70 1.33 -5.81
C ARG A 117 15.83 1.09 -4.81
N TRP A 118 16.51 -0.05 -4.91
CA TRP A 118 17.60 -0.47 -4.05
C TRP A 118 18.94 -0.12 -4.66
#